data_AF-A0A7S3FUI8-F1
#
_entry.id   AF-A0A7S3FUI8-F1
#
_cell.length_a   1.000
_cell.length_b   1.000
_cell.length_c   1.000
_cell.angle_alpha   90.00
_cell.angle_beta   90.00
_cell.angle_gamma   90.00
#
_symmetry.space_group_name_H-M   'P 1'
#
loop_
_entity.id
_entity.type
_entity.pdbx_description
1 polymer ?
#
loop_
_entity_poly.entity_id
_entity_poly.type
_entity_poly.pdbx_seq_one_letter_code
_entity_poly.pdbx_strand_id
1 'polypeptide(L)'
;MVPIDYYPDRQNSEDELLWLLHSARESDLNLLRIWGGGLYLPSQFYQLADELGVLIWQDAMFSCKFYPYLDEAFIENARAELREQVSRLQHHPSIIMWVLNNEGE
;
A
#
# COMPACT_ATOMS: atom_id res chain seq x y z
N MET A 1 6.51 -4.06 3.75
CA MET A 1 5.75 -5.14 3.12
C MET A 1 5.92 -5.02 1.62
N VAL A 2 6.35 -6.13 1.01
CA VAL A 2 6.42 -6.34 -0.43
C VAL A 2 5.28 -7.29 -0.83
N PRO A 3 4.96 -7.42 -2.12
CA PRO A 3 4.00 -8.44 -2.57
C PRO A 3 4.37 -9.84 -2.05
N ILE A 4 3.37 -10.59 -1.63
CA ILE A 4 3.51 -11.92 -1.00
C ILE A 4 3.67 -12.99 -2.07
N ASP A 5 3.00 -12.80 -3.22
CA ASP A 5 3.04 -13.66 -4.38
C ASP A 5 3.35 -12.85 -5.65
N TYR A 6 3.79 -13.55 -6.69
CA TYR A 6 3.96 -12.98 -8.03
C TYR A 6 2.60 -12.69 -8.69
N TYR A 7 1.57 -13.49 -8.38
CA TYR A 7 0.23 -13.36 -8.93
C TYR A 7 -0.70 -12.68 -7.92
N PRO A 8 -1.12 -11.41 -8.16
CA PRO A 8 -2.04 -10.67 -7.27
C PRO A 8 -3.30 -11.41 -6.87
N ASP A 9 -3.87 -12.21 -7.76
CA ASP A 9 -5.11 -12.93 -7.50
C ASP A 9 -4.97 -14.03 -6.43
N ARG A 10 -3.74 -14.48 -6.16
CA ARG A 10 -3.47 -15.53 -5.17
C ARG A 10 -3.22 -15.00 -3.76
N GLN A 11 -2.92 -13.72 -3.62
CA GLN A 11 -2.44 -13.09 -2.37
C GLN A 11 -3.53 -12.28 -1.65
N ASN A 12 -4.77 -12.75 -1.71
CA ASN A 12 -5.95 -12.07 -1.14
C ASN A 12 -6.79 -12.98 -0.24
N SER A 13 -6.30 -14.15 0.16
CA SER A 13 -7.05 -14.95 1.13
C SER A 13 -7.04 -14.24 2.49
N GLU A 14 -8.19 -14.19 3.15
CA GLU A 14 -8.32 -13.54 4.45
C GLU A 14 -7.37 -14.17 5.48
N ASP A 15 -7.22 -15.50 5.44
CA ASP A 15 -6.30 -16.24 6.30
C ASP A 15 -4.84 -15.81 6.12
N GLU A 16 -4.37 -15.56 4.89
CA GLU A 16 -3.00 -15.07 4.66
C GLU A 16 -2.81 -13.63 5.16
N LEU A 17 -3.78 -12.75 4.93
CA LEU A 17 -3.70 -11.36 5.39
C LEU A 17 -3.72 -11.27 6.93
N LEU A 18 -4.57 -12.07 7.56
CA LEU A 18 -4.61 -12.23 9.02
C LEU A 18 -3.29 -12.77 9.53
N TRP A 19 -2.79 -13.86 8.94
CA TRP A 19 -1.51 -14.46 9.34
C TRP A 19 -0.37 -13.44 9.29
N LEU A 20 -0.31 -12.59 8.25
CA LEU A 20 0.71 -11.55 8.12
C LEU A 20 0.60 -10.47 9.20
N LEU A 21 -0.60 -9.92 9.41
CA LEU A 21 -0.81 -8.85 10.39
C LEU A 21 -0.61 -9.35 11.82
N HIS A 22 -1.07 -10.56 12.13
CA HIS A 22 -0.79 -11.22 13.40
C HIS A 22 0.70 -11.46 13.58
N SER A 23 1.41 -11.99 12.57
CA SER A 23 2.85 -12.24 12.66
C SER A 23 3.63 -10.95 12.94
N ALA A 24 3.23 -9.82 12.35
CA ALA A 24 3.83 -8.53 12.65
C ALA A 24 3.62 -8.13 14.12
N ARG A 25 2.38 -8.24 14.62
CA ARG A 25 2.04 -7.90 16.00
C ARG A 25 2.69 -8.81 17.04
N GLU A 26 2.74 -10.11 16.77
CA GLU A 26 3.43 -11.10 17.61
C GLU A 26 4.95 -10.90 17.63
N SER A 27 5.48 -10.17 16.64
CA SER A 27 6.89 -9.75 16.57
C SER A 27 7.11 -8.36 17.20
N ASP A 28 6.17 -7.84 18.00
CA ASP A 28 6.19 -6.50 18.60
C ASP A 28 6.32 -5.35 17.58
N LEU A 29 5.95 -5.58 16.32
CA LEU A 29 5.87 -4.54 15.30
C LEU A 29 4.48 -3.88 15.34
N ASN A 30 4.46 -2.56 15.23
CA ASN A 30 3.23 -1.77 15.20
C ASN A 30 3.04 -0.97 13.91
N LEU A 31 4.00 -1.00 12.99
CA LEU A 31 3.98 -0.24 11.75
C LEU A 31 4.49 -1.09 10.58
N LEU A 32 3.71 -1.14 9.51
CA LEU A 32 4.07 -1.76 8.24
C LEU A 32 4.09 -0.69 7.14
N ARG A 33 5.20 -0.61 6.42
CA ARG A 33 5.28 0.19 5.21
C ARG A 33 4.87 -0.63 4.00
N ILE A 34 3.84 -0.23 3.27
CA ILE A 34 3.49 -0.83 1.98
C ILE A 34 4.37 -0.18 0.92
N TRP A 35 5.29 -0.96 0.35
CA TRP A 35 6.35 -0.45 -0.53
C TRP A 35 5.83 -0.13 -1.93
N GLY A 36 6.23 1.03 -2.47
CA GLY A 36 5.73 1.57 -3.74
C GLY A 36 6.12 0.82 -5.02
N GLY A 37 6.92 -0.23 -4.96
CA GLY A 37 7.13 -1.11 -6.13
C GLY A 37 6.24 -2.36 -6.12
N GLY A 38 5.33 -2.45 -5.15
CA GLY A 38 4.31 -3.49 -5.07
C GLY A 38 3.01 -3.07 -5.73
N LEU A 39 1.92 -3.27 -4.99
CA LEU A 39 0.55 -2.94 -5.38
C LEU A 39 -0.18 -2.31 -4.19
N TYR A 40 -1.22 -1.52 -4.47
CA TYR A 40 -2.19 -1.17 -3.44
C TYR A 40 -2.94 -2.44 -3.04
N LEU A 41 -3.01 -2.71 -1.75
CA LEU A 41 -3.65 -3.92 -1.24
C LEU A 41 -5.18 -3.83 -1.32
N PRO A 42 -5.90 -4.96 -1.26
CA PRO A 42 -7.36 -4.95 -1.17
C PRO A 42 -7.84 -4.21 0.09
N SER A 43 -9.02 -3.61 0.05
CA SER A 43 -9.58 -2.87 1.20
C SER A 43 -9.67 -3.71 2.47
N GLN A 44 -9.85 -5.03 2.34
CA GLN A 44 -9.86 -5.98 3.45
C GLN A 44 -8.57 -5.95 4.28
N PHE A 45 -7.40 -5.78 3.63
CA PHE A 45 -6.13 -5.66 4.35
C PHE A 45 -6.14 -4.45 5.31
N TYR A 46 -6.63 -3.30 4.84
CA TYR A 46 -6.67 -2.08 5.64
C TYR A 46 -7.73 -2.15 6.74
N GLN A 47 -8.87 -2.82 6.50
CA GLN A 47 -9.86 -3.11 7.54
C GLN A 47 -9.26 -3.95 8.66
N LEU A 48 -8.55 -5.04 8.32
CA LEU A 48 -7.86 -5.86 9.31
C LEU A 48 -6.75 -5.09 10.04
N ALA A 49 -6.02 -4.22 9.35
CA ALA A 49 -5.02 -3.36 9.98
C ALA A 49 -5.65 -2.38 10.98
N ASP A 50 -6.82 -1.80 10.65
CA ASP A 50 -7.59 -0.95 11.56
C ASP A 50 -8.02 -1.72 12.82
N GLU A 51 -8.58 -2.92 12.64
CA GLU A 51 -9.07 -3.77 13.73
C GLU A 51 -7.94 -4.25 14.65
N LEU A 52 -6.80 -4.61 14.06
CA LEU A 52 -5.64 -5.11 14.78
C LEU A 52 -4.74 -4.01 15.34
N GLY A 53 -4.99 -2.74 15.01
CA GLY A 53 -4.19 -1.61 15.45
C GLY A 53 -2.78 -1.58 14.87
N VAL A 54 -2.61 -2.06 13.63
CA VAL A 54 -1.33 -2.03 12.91
C VAL A 54 -1.30 -0.77 12.04
N LEU A 55 -0.32 0.11 12.28
CA LEU A 55 -0.16 1.35 11.53
C LEU A 55 0.40 1.06 10.14
N ILE A 56 -0.07 1.82 9.16
CA ILE A 56 0.29 1.69 7.76
C ILE A 56 0.95 2.99 7.28
N TRP A 57 2.18 2.83 6.81
CA TRP A 57 2.85 3.81 5.96
C TRP A 57 2.58 3.39 4.51
N GLN A 58 1.79 4.19 3.78
CA GLN A 58 1.35 3.85 2.43
C GLN A 58 2.17 4.61 1.38
N ASP A 59 2.95 3.90 0.57
CA ASP A 59 3.54 4.49 -0.63
C ASP A 59 2.50 4.54 -1.77
N ALA A 60 2.64 5.51 -2.68
CA ALA A 60 2.13 5.42 -4.05
C ALA A 60 2.99 4.42 -4.85
N MET A 61 2.45 3.87 -5.94
CA MET A 61 3.12 2.80 -6.69
C MET A 61 4.21 3.30 -7.66
N PHE A 62 5.06 4.19 -7.15
CA PHE A 62 6.26 4.70 -7.81
C PHE A 62 7.50 4.25 -7.02
N SER A 63 8.47 3.63 -7.70
CA SER A 63 9.66 3.09 -7.03
C SER A 63 10.90 3.02 -7.92
N CYS A 64 12.04 3.50 -7.41
CA CYS A 64 13.41 3.28 -7.90
C CYS A 64 13.59 3.53 -9.41
N LYS A 65 12.79 4.42 -10.00
CA LYS A 65 12.75 4.69 -11.44
C LYS A 65 12.46 6.15 -11.73
N PHE A 66 12.95 6.59 -12.88
CA PHE A 66 12.51 7.84 -13.51
C PHE A 66 11.18 7.62 -14.21
N TYR A 67 10.23 8.49 -13.91
CA TYR A 67 8.93 8.52 -14.57
C TYR A 67 8.88 9.69 -15.55
N PRO A 68 8.11 9.59 -16.64
CA PRO A 68 8.04 10.63 -17.66
C PRO A 68 7.23 11.84 -17.17
N TYR A 69 7.81 12.66 -16.28
CA TYR A 69 7.13 13.78 -15.62
C TYR A 69 6.84 14.97 -16.55
N LEU A 70 7.45 15.00 -17.73
CA LEU A 70 7.16 15.98 -18.79
C LEU A 70 6.02 15.54 -19.72
N ASP A 71 5.55 14.29 -19.62
CA ASP A 71 4.42 13.79 -20.39
C ASP A 71 3.11 14.07 -19.63
N GLU A 72 2.33 15.03 -20.12
CA GLU A 72 1.04 15.41 -19.53
C GLU A 72 0.07 14.23 -19.43
N ALA A 73 0.07 13.31 -20.40
CA ALA A 73 -0.82 12.15 -20.37
C ALA A 73 -0.44 11.20 -19.23
N PHE A 74 0.86 11.01 -18.99
CA PHE A 74 1.34 10.23 -17.85
C PHE A 74 0.98 10.90 -16.52
N ILE A 75 1.18 12.22 -16.39
CA ILE A 75 0.85 12.96 -15.16
C ILE A 75 -0.64 12.90 -14.86
N GLU A 76 -1.51 13.07 -15.85
CA GLU A 76 -2.97 12.99 -15.62
C GLU A 76 -3.42 11.57 -15.29
N ASN A 77 -2.79 10.54 -15.88
CA ASN A 77 -3.05 9.16 -15.50
C ASN A 77 -2.62 8.88 -14.04
N ALA A 78 -1.41 9.29 -13.65
CA ALA A 78 -0.91 9.15 -12.28
C ALA A 78 -1.79 9.91 -11.26
N ARG A 79 -2.25 11.11 -11.63
CA ARG A 79 -3.15 11.92 -10.81
C ARG A 79 -4.52 11.24 -10.66
N ALA A 80 -5.05 10.61 -11.71
CA ALA A 80 -6.30 9.86 -11.66
C ALA A 80 -6.17 8.64 -10.74
N GLU A 81 -5.10 7.86 -10.88
CA GLU A 81 -4.78 6.73 -10.00
C GLU A 81 -4.72 7.15 -8.54
N LEU A 82 -3.92 8.17 -8.21
CA LEU A 82 -3.76 8.66 -6.84
C LEU A 82 -5.08 9.15 -6.24
N ARG A 83 -5.89 9.87 -7.01
CA ARG A 83 -7.21 10.32 -6.54
C ARG A 83 -8.11 9.13 -6.20
N GLU A 84 -8.14 8.11 -7.04
CA GLU A 84 -8.96 6.92 -6.79
C GLU A 84 -8.47 6.16 -5.55
N GLN A 85 -7.17 5.89 -5.47
CA GLN A 85 -6.59 5.11 -4.36
C GLN A 85 -6.67 5.84 -3.02
N VAL A 86 -6.38 7.14 -2.99
CA VAL A 86 -6.54 7.95 -1.78
C VAL A 86 -8.02 8.03 -1.39
N SER A 87 -8.93 8.28 -2.34
CA SER A 87 -10.37 8.33 -2.03
C SER A 87 -10.89 7.00 -1.47
N ARG A 88 -10.38 5.87 -1.99
CA ARG A 88 -10.72 4.51 -1.55
C ARG A 88 -10.17 4.18 -0.17
N LEU A 89 -9.05 4.79 0.26
CA LEU A 89 -8.32 4.33 1.44
C LEU A 89 -8.24 5.35 2.59
N GLN A 90 -8.45 6.64 2.33
CA GLN A 90 -8.26 7.74 3.29
C GLN A 90 -9.11 7.64 4.58
N HIS A 91 -10.13 6.80 4.60
CA HIS A 91 -11.00 6.60 5.75
C HIS A 91 -10.48 5.52 6.72
N HIS A 92 -9.41 4.80 6.36
CA HIS A 92 -8.76 3.82 7.24
C HIS A 92 -7.85 4.53 8.26
N PRO A 93 -8.17 4.51 9.56
CA PRO A 93 -7.33 5.12 10.59
C PRO A 93 -5.95 4.48 10.74
N SER A 94 -5.76 3.25 10.28
CA SER A 94 -4.45 2.60 10.23
C SER A 94 -3.46 3.36 9.33
N ILE A 95 -3.92 4.04 8.29
CA ILE A 95 -3.03 4.79 7.39
C ILE A 95 -2.63 6.11 8.05
N ILE A 96 -1.37 6.19 8.47
CA ILE A 96 -0.84 7.37 9.16
C ILE A 96 -0.08 8.32 8.25
N MET A 97 0.38 7.83 7.09
CA MET A 97 1.21 8.62 6.18
C MET A 97 1.09 8.11 4.74
N TRP A 98 1.04 9.05 3.82
CA TRP A 98 1.12 8.83 2.38
C TRP A 98 2.49 9.30 1.88
N VAL A 99 3.17 8.44 1.13
CA VAL A 99 4.48 8.73 0.54
C VAL A 99 4.40 8.57 -0.96
N LEU A 100 4.78 9.58 -1.71
CA LEU A 100 4.50 9.61 -3.15
C LEU A 100 5.49 8.79 -4.00
N ASN A 101 6.58 8.30 -3.40
CA ASN A 101 7.61 7.55 -4.11
C ASN A 101 8.54 6.79 -3.16
N ASN A 102 9.13 5.69 -3.63
CA ASN A 102 10.28 5.05 -3.01
C ASN A 102 11.55 5.34 -3.81
N GLU A 103 12.50 6.09 -3.24
CA GLU A 103 13.86 6.31 -3.79
C GLU A 103 13.92 6.86 -5.22
N GLY A 104 12.86 7.48 -5.74
CA GLY A 104 12.96 8.27 -6.95
C GLY A 104 13.14 9.76 -6.64
N GLU A 105 13.54 10.51 -7.67
CA GLU A 105 13.72 11.96 -7.63
C GLU A 105 12.41 12.74 -7.57
#